data_AF-A0A392W8N8-F1
#
_entry.id   AF-A0A392W8N8-F1
#
_cell.length_a   1.000
_cell.length_b   1.000
_cell.length_c   1.000
_cell.angle_alpha   90.00
_cell.angle_beta   90.00
_cell.angle_gamma   90.00
#
_symmetry.space_group_name_H-M   'P 1'
#
loop_
_entity.id
_entity.type
_entity.pdbx_description
1 polymer ?
#
loop_
_entity_poly.entity_id
_entity_poly.type
_entity_poly.pdbx_seq_one_letter_code
_entity_poly.pdbx_strand_id
1 'polypeptide(L)' 'VLKGWEHPKIKDANGADTDELKPEEEWNNAEDTLALGNSKALNALFSGVDKNMFRLIKKCTVAKEAW' A
#
# COMPACT_ATOMS: atom_id res chain seq x y z
N VAL A 1 16.50 -0.86 -6.18
CA VAL A 1 15.20 -1.53 -6.35
C VAL A 1 14.19 -0.75 -5.54
N LEU A 2 13.13 -0.21 -6.15
CA LEU A 2 12.01 0.38 -5.41
C LEU A 2 11.25 -0.77 -4.76
N LYS A 3 11.24 -0.83 -3.43
CA LYS A 3 10.33 -1.73 -2.71
C LYS A 3 8.99 -1.02 -2.58
N GLY A 4 7.93 -1.64 -3.08
CA GLY A 4 6.57 -1.17 -2.85
C GLY A 4 6.24 -1.17 -1.37
N TRP A 5 5.18 -0.46 -1.00
CA TRP A 5 4.61 -0.62 0.34
C TRP A 5 3.92 -1.98 0.41
N GLU A 6 4.20 -2.73 1.47
CA GLU A 6 3.52 -3.98 1.80
C GLU A 6 2.82 -3.80 3.13
N HIS A 7 1.59 -4.31 3.23
CA HIS A 7 0.82 -4.22 4.47
C HIS A 7 1.54 -4.99 5.59
N PRO A 8 1.75 -4.39 6.78
CA PRO A 8 2.32 -5.09 7.92
C PRO A 8 1.54 -6.36 8.26
N LYS A 9 2.25 -7.46 8.51
CA LYS A 9 1.67 -8.74 8.90
C LYS A 9 2.05 -9.10 10.34
N ILE A 10 1.25 -9.96 10.95
CA ILE A 10 1.56 -10.52 12.25
C ILE A 10 2.77 -11.44 12.09
N LYS A 11 3.67 -11.43 13.08
CA LYS A 11 4.85 -12.30 13.08
C LYS A 11 4.61 -13.52 13.95
N ASP A 12 5.04 -14.69 13.48
CA ASP A 12 5.04 -15.91 14.26
C ASP A 12 6.11 -15.88 15.37
N ALA A 13 6.16 -16.94 16.19
CA ALA A 13 7.15 -17.06 17.26
C ALA A 13 8.61 -17.06 16.78
N ASN A 14 8.85 -17.33 15.48
CA ASN A 14 10.16 -17.32 14.85
C ASN A 14 10.48 -15.96 14.18
N GLY A 15 9.56 -15.00 14.24
CA GLY A 15 9.69 -13.69 13.61
C GLY A 15 9.39 -13.64 12.11
N ALA A 16 8.84 -14.72 11.54
CA ALA A 16 8.40 -14.79 10.15
C ALA A 16 6.99 -14.20 10.00
N ASP A 17 6.72 -13.55 8.86
CA ASP A 17 5.40 -13.00 8.57
C ASP A 17 4.39 -14.14 8.35
N THR A 18 3.23 -14.04 9.00
CA THR A 18 2.08 -14.92 8.76
C THR A 18 1.27 -14.41 7.57
N ASP A 19 0.18 -15.09 7.21
CA ASP A 19 -0.78 -14.57 6.22
C ASP A 19 -1.77 -13.54 6.82
N GLU A 20 -1.74 -13.35 8.14
CA GLU A 20 -2.65 -12.45 8.84
C GLU A 20 -2.11 -11.01 8.84
N LEU A 21 -2.98 -10.06 8.50
CA LEU A 21 -2.65 -8.64 8.53
C LEU A 21 -2.61 -8.14 9.98
N LYS A 22 -1.60 -7.34 10.29
CA LYS A 22 -1.47 -6.70 11.60
C LYS A 22 -2.47 -5.54 11.72
N PRO A 23 -3.27 -5.45 12.81
CA PRO A 23 -4.16 -4.30 13.06
C PRO A 23 -3.40 -2.98 13.09
N GLU A 24 -4.01 -1.90 12.61
CA GLU A 24 -3.38 -0.57 12.55
C GLU A 24 -2.95 -0.06 13.93
N GLU A 25 -3.70 -0.40 14.99
CA GLU A 25 -3.38 -0.01 16.36
C GLU A 25 -2.07 -0.63 16.88
N GLU A 26 -1.60 -1.70 16.25
CA GLU A 26 -0.37 -2.41 16.61
C GLU A 26 0.81 -2.03 15.70
N TRP A 27 0.62 -1.12 14.76
CA TRP A 27 1.69 -0.68 13.87
C TRP A 27 2.75 0.10 14.63
N ASN A 28 4.01 -0.15 14.29
CA ASN A 28 5.10 0.68 14.77
C ASN A 28 5.21 2.00 13.98
N ASN A 29 5.93 2.97 14.53
CA ASN A 29 6.08 4.29 13.89
C ASN A 29 6.63 4.24 12.46
N ALA A 30 7.47 3.25 12.12
CA ALA A 30 8.02 3.11 10.77
C ALA A 30 6.97 2.54 9.80
N GLU A 31 6.20 1.55 10.23
CA GLU A 31 5.07 0.99 9.47
C GLU A 31 4.02 2.07 9.18
N ASP A 32 3.64 2.85 10.20
CA ASP A 32 2.70 3.97 10.07
C ASP A 32 3.21 5.06 9.11
N THR A 33 4.48 5.47 9.27
CA THR A 33 5.10 6.47 8.39
C THR A 33 5.13 6.01 6.93
N LEU A 34 5.42 4.72 6.69
CA LEU A 34 5.42 4.15 5.35
C LEU A 34 4.01 4.08 4.76
N ALA A 35 3.01 3.67 5.54
CA ALA A 35 1.61 3.64 5.11
C ALA A 35 1.08 5.04 4.77
N LEU A 36 1.40 6.05 5.61
CA LEU A 36 1.07 7.45 5.36
C LEU A 36 1.75 7.97 4.08
N GLY A 37 3.02 7.62 3.86
CA GLY A 37 3.75 7.95 2.65
C GLY A 37 3.08 7.36 1.40
N ASN A 38 2.68 6.09 1.46
CA ASN A 38 1.96 5.41 0.38
C ASN A 38 0.62 6.09 0.10
N SER A 39 -0.19 6.35 1.13
CA SER A 39 -1.48 7.04 1.00
C SER A 39 -1.33 8.42 0.34
N LYS A 40 -0.31 9.20 0.70
CA LYS A 40 -0.01 10.50 0.07
C LYS A 40 0.37 10.36 -1.40
N ALA A 41 1.22 9.39 -1.74
CA ALA A 41 1.61 9.13 -3.13
C ALA A 41 0.41 8.74 -3.98
N LEU A 42 -0.44 7.84 -3.46
CA LEU A 42 -1.70 7.44 -4.09
C LEU A 42 -2.63 8.63 -4.30
N ASN A 43 -2.83 9.44 -3.26
CA ASN A 43 -3.67 10.63 -3.36
C ASN A 43 -3.13 11.64 -4.39
N ALA A 44 -1.81 11.83 -4.47
CA ALA A 44 -1.19 12.70 -5.45
C ALA A 44 -1.38 12.17 -6.89
N LEU A 45 -1.25 10.85 -7.10
CA LEU A 45 -1.56 10.23 -8.39
C LEU A 45 -3.02 10.45 -8.77
N PHE A 46 -3.96 10.19 -7.86
CA PHE A 46 -5.38 10.37 -8.16
C PHE A 46 -5.80 11.83 -8.34
N SER A 47 -5.14 12.76 -7.65
CA SER A 47 -5.41 14.20 -7.79
C SER A 47 -4.76 14.79 -9.04
N GLY A 48 -3.63 14.25 -9.50
CA GLY A 48 -2.89 14.74 -10.66
C GLY A 48 -3.32 14.13 -12.00
N VAL A 49 -4.13 13.07 -11.99
CA VAL A 49 -4.57 12.35 -13.20
C VAL A 49 -5.96 12.83 -13.64
N ASP A 50 -6.11 13.16 -14.93
CA ASP A 50 -7.41 13.53 -15.50
C ASP A 50 -8.46 12.41 -15.31
N LYS A 51 -9.73 12.78 -15.15
CA LYS A 51 -10.84 11.84 -14.92
C LYS A 51 -10.91 10.75 -16.00
N ASN A 52 -10.57 11.06 -17.25
CA ASN A 52 -10.55 10.07 -18.33
C ASN A 52 -9.36 9.12 -18.22
N MET A 53 -8.20 9.61 -17.81
CA MET A 53 -7.02 8.79 -17.56
C MET A 53 -7.23 7.88 -16.33
N PHE A 54 -7.86 8.38 -15.26
CA PHE A 54 -8.24 7.58 -14.10
C PHE A 54 -9.17 6.42 -14.51
N ARG A 55 -10.16 6.68 -15.38
CA ARG A 55 -11.06 5.65 -15.91
C ARG A 55 -10.30 4.56 -16.67
N LEU A 56 -9.26 4.90 -17.42
CA LEU A 56 -8.44 3.93 -18.15
C LEU A 56 -7.57 3.11 -17.19
N ILE A 57 -6.92 3.76 -16.21
CA ILE A 57 -6.11 3.11 -15.18
C ILE A 57 -6.96 2.12 -14.37
N LYS A 58 -8.17 2.51 -13.93
CA LYS A 58 -9.09 1.63 -13.18
C LYS A 58 -9.48 0.36 -13.95
N LYS A 59 -9.51 0.41 -15.28
CA LYS A 59 -9.83 -0.75 -16.14
C LYS A 59 -8.62 -1.63 -16.45
N CYS A 60 -7.41 -1.15 -16.19
CA CYS A 60 -6.19 -1.94 -16.37
C CYS A 60 -6.05 -2.96 -15.24
N THR A 61 -5.97 -4.24 -15.58
CA THR A 61 -5.81 -5.33 -14.61
C THR A 61 -4.43 -5.32 -13.97
N VAL A 62 -3.38 -5.05 -14.76
CA VAL A 62 -2.01 -4.89 -14.27
C VAL A 62 -1.89 -3.70 -13.33
N ALA A 63 -2.63 -2.63 -13.60
CA ALA A 63 -2.68 -1.51 -12.67
C ALA A 63 -3.19 -2.03 -11.33
N LYS A 64 -4.34 -2.73 -11.24
CA LYS A 64 -4.89 -3.23 -9.97
C LYS A 64 -3.96 -4.09 -9.12
N GLU A 65 -2.98 -4.77 -9.70
CA GLU A 65 -2.00 -5.58 -8.96
C GLU A 65 -0.86 -4.75 -8.35
N ALA A 66 -0.71 -3.49 -8.78
CA ALA A 66 0.30 -2.57 -8.30
C ALA A 66 -0.12 -1.75 -7.05
N TRP A 67 -1.36 -1.92 -6.58
CA TRP A 67 -2.00 -1.22 -5.46
C TRP A 67 -2.61 -2.27 -4.53
#